data_AF-A0A371DS67-F1
#
_entry.id   AF-A0A371DS67-F1
#
_cell.length_a   1.000
_cell.length_b   1.000
_cell.length_c   1.000
_cell.angle_alpha   90.00
_cell.angle_beta   90.00
_cell.angle_gamma   90.00
#
_symmetry.space_group_name_H-M   'P 1'
#
loop_
_entity.id
_entity.type
_entity.pdbx_description
1 polymer ?
#
loop_
_entity_poly.entity_id
_entity_poly.type
_entity_poly.pdbx_seq_one_letter_code
_entity_poly.pdbx_strand_id
1 'polypeptide(L)'
;MASSLRIPDSPPTLGRQPSYIHFTPRRAMASFENLVVLANYEEHLREARKVVWRDRGEPPVEIRDLGECFEHACRGGLRSGTIAFALRSGVNFILLLTRIKRIPKKFRLSMIRHALFGEDSLRFAAMLGSFVALYKFILNALPIVLPQPLSKPTTHARQRSLFRQSLRRKAGNAPDSPLDDEDITLEEVELALPDRGRSPRRARLSVTAQAHQVWVRKKTRRWYSAFAGSLAGAIAIMFEKRSRRVGIAQQMFVRGLQGSFNAMSDKHGFKIPHGDVIIFTLCCGQIMYAFLMRPETLPPSYNRWIQVASKVPEEAVRMCKTLVREGRFDPADMERVLRYKGITRGNAAILAERAAKARLPEGLRSYGHHVVPCAAVHPDIDSCVMVQIVHFWEVFRWMLPIYGALHFIPMMLFRRQKFMKNPMPMLGRAAWGTARSSSFLGAFVIIYQAYFCSKHNLYDKLMSLRNSGTKSLLAWLAKRLPRAWIELLISKQSFFVGGLLSGLSLFVEEKRRREELAMYVLPKGMESAWVMAKGKGWVVPFGRLGEPLLTAIGMGMVMSTYQNDPQHLSGLVRRILYQFVGPN
;
A
#
# COMPACT_ATOMS: atom_id res chain seq x y z
N MET A 1 20.71 84.10 -24.70
CA MET A 1 21.52 84.72 -23.62
C MET A 1 22.10 83.60 -22.76
N ALA A 2 23.42 83.69 -22.60
CA ALA A 2 24.31 82.98 -21.66
C ALA A 2 24.33 81.44 -21.62
N SER A 3 25.40 80.90 -22.22
CA SER A 3 25.88 79.52 -22.17
C SER A 3 27.22 79.47 -21.41
N SER A 4 27.34 78.50 -20.49
CA SER A 4 28.50 77.62 -20.18
C SER A 4 29.94 78.12 -20.01
N LEU A 5 30.65 77.47 -19.05
CA LEU A 5 32.09 77.02 -18.99
C LEU A 5 32.75 77.44 -17.65
N ARG A 6 33.49 76.66 -16.82
CA ARG A 6 34.22 75.35 -16.79
C ARG A 6 34.21 74.81 -15.32
N ILE A 7 34.00 73.52 -14.99
CA ILE A 7 34.86 72.30 -14.78
C ILE A 7 36.07 72.40 -13.78
N PRO A 8 36.56 71.28 -13.15
CA PRO A 8 36.47 70.94 -11.72
C PRO A 8 37.85 70.65 -11.05
N ASP A 9 37.92 70.27 -9.76
CA ASP A 9 39.07 69.49 -9.25
C ASP A 9 38.76 68.65 -7.99
N SER A 10 38.98 67.34 -8.12
CA SER A 10 39.28 66.32 -7.07
C SER A 10 38.18 65.82 -6.09
N PRO A 11 38.22 64.52 -5.71
CA PRO A 11 37.11 63.78 -5.09
C PRO A 11 37.04 63.96 -3.57
N PRO A 12 35.85 63.84 -2.94
CA PRO A 12 35.78 63.79 -1.48
C PRO A 12 36.41 62.48 -0.98
N THR A 13 37.55 62.62 -0.33
CA THR A 13 38.25 61.56 0.40
C THR A 13 37.37 60.98 1.50
N LEU A 14 37.25 59.64 1.49
CA LEU A 14 36.77 58.82 2.60
C LEU A 14 37.64 59.07 3.85
N GLY A 15 37.20 59.98 4.72
CA GLY A 15 37.80 60.28 6.02
C GLY A 15 36.79 60.05 7.13
N ARG A 16 36.73 58.80 7.61
CA ARG A 16 35.88 58.31 8.69
C ARG A 16 36.25 59.02 10.00
N GLN A 17 35.31 59.74 10.62
CA GLN A 17 35.46 60.10 12.04
C GLN A 17 35.43 58.82 12.88
N PRO A 18 36.40 58.61 13.79
CA PRO A 18 36.40 57.44 14.64
C PRO A 18 35.50 57.67 15.86
N SER A 19 34.32 57.05 15.87
CA SER A 19 33.60 56.80 17.11
C SER A 19 34.15 55.52 17.73
N TYR A 20 35.30 55.61 18.39
CA TYR A 20 35.74 54.51 19.26
C TYR A 20 34.74 54.40 20.42
N ILE A 21 33.82 53.43 20.33
CA ILE A 21 33.19 52.86 21.50
C ILE A 21 34.27 52.00 22.16
N HIS A 22 34.70 52.42 23.34
CA HIS A 22 35.56 51.65 24.23
C HIS A 22 34.89 50.30 24.53
N PHE A 23 35.42 49.21 23.97
CA PHE A 23 35.03 47.86 24.37
C PHE A 23 35.75 47.50 25.67
N THR A 24 34.99 47.37 26.76
CA THR A 24 35.39 46.63 27.97
C THR A 24 34.84 45.19 27.91
N PRO A 25 35.47 44.22 28.60
CA PRO A 25 35.87 42.98 27.95
C PRO A 25 34.89 41.79 28.06
N ARG A 26 34.93 40.97 26.99
CA ARG A 26 34.89 39.48 26.96
C ARG A 26 33.95 38.77 27.95
N ARG A 27 32.66 38.68 27.60
CA ARG A 27 31.81 37.48 27.87
C ARG A 27 30.49 37.49 27.10
N ALA A 28 29.92 38.66 26.80
CA ALA A 28 28.61 38.77 26.14
C ALA A 28 28.64 38.65 24.59
N MET A 29 29.75 38.96 23.92
CA MET A 29 29.84 38.76 22.45
C MET A 29 29.85 37.28 22.06
N ALA A 30 30.47 36.41 22.87
CA ALA A 30 30.48 34.97 22.60
C ALA A 30 29.07 34.36 22.67
N SER A 31 28.15 34.89 23.49
CA SER A 31 26.77 34.40 23.53
C SER A 31 25.94 34.90 22.35
N PHE A 32 26.13 36.15 21.92
CA PHE A 32 25.48 36.70 20.73
C PHE A 32 26.00 36.05 19.45
N GLU A 33 27.31 35.88 19.30
CA GLU A 33 27.91 35.13 18.19
C GLU A 33 27.45 33.68 18.16
N ASN A 34 27.34 33.00 19.31
CA ASN A 34 26.75 31.66 19.36
C ASN A 34 25.27 31.64 18.98
N LEU A 35 24.49 32.67 19.34
CA LEU A 35 23.08 32.81 18.95
C LEU A 35 22.92 33.06 17.45
N VAL A 36 23.77 33.90 16.86
CA VAL A 36 23.80 34.17 15.43
C VAL A 36 24.26 32.94 14.66
N VAL A 37 25.27 32.21 15.17
CA VAL A 37 25.72 30.94 14.59
C VAL A 37 24.62 29.88 14.70
N LEU A 38 23.88 29.81 15.81
CA LEU A 38 22.74 28.90 15.97
C LEU A 38 21.58 29.28 15.06
N ALA A 39 21.28 30.56 14.90
CA ALA A 39 20.23 31.05 14.01
C ALA A 39 20.59 30.77 12.53
N ASN A 40 21.83 31.07 12.12
CA ASN A 40 22.34 30.72 10.80
C ASN A 40 22.37 29.20 10.58
N TYR A 41 22.70 28.43 11.62
CA TYR A 41 22.65 26.96 11.56
C TYR A 41 21.21 26.45 11.42
N GLU A 42 20.25 27.00 12.17
CA GLU A 42 18.83 26.68 12.01
C GLU A 42 18.29 27.09 10.64
N GLU A 43 18.74 28.23 10.11
CA GLU A 43 18.37 28.74 8.80
C GLU A 43 18.94 27.84 7.70
N HIS A 44 20.23 27.52 7.75
CA HIS A 44 20.85 26.52 6.87
C HIS A 44 20.19 25.15 6.99
N LEU A 45 19.77 24.72 8.19
CA LEU A 45 19.00 23.48 8.35
C LEU A 45 17.58 23.59 7.74
N ARG A 46 16.94 24.75 7.80
CA ARG A 46 15.65 25.01 7.13
C ARG A 46 15.82 25.03 5.62
N GLU A 47 16.85 25.69 5.11
CA GLU A 47 17.20 25.71 3.68
C GLU A 47 17.57 24.32 3.18
N ALA A 48 18.45 23.60 3.87
CA ALA A 48 18.80 22.21 3.54
C ALA A 48 17.56 21.31 3.60
N ARG A 49 16.65 21.55 4.56
CA ARG A 49 15.35 20.87 4.61
C ARG A 49 14.48 21.20 3.40
N LYS A 50 14.46 22.44 2.91
CA LYS A 50 13.73 22.85 1.68
C LYS A 50 14.34 22.26 0.41
N VAL A 51 15.66 22.08 0.37
CA VAL A 51 16.34 21.36 -0.73
C VAL A 51 15.86 19.91 -0.79
N VAL A 52 15.83 19.23 0.37
CA VAL A 52 15.45 17.81 0.46
C VAL A 52 13.93 17.60 0.37
N TRP A 53 13.13 18.43 1.04
CA TRP A 53 11.68 18.32 1.17
C TRP A 53 10.98 19.53 0.56
N ARG A 54 9.95 19.31 -0.27
CA ARG A 54 9.14 20.40 -0.83
C ARG A 54 8.25 20.97 0.26
N ASP A 55 8.19 22.29 0.34
CA ASP A 55 7.24 22.95 1.23
C ASP A 55 5.82 22.73 0.72
N ARG A 56 4.84 22.75 1.62
CA ARG A 56 3.45 22.52 1.23
C ARG A 56 2.91 23.76 0.53
N GLY A 57 2.45 23.61 -0.71
CA GLY A 57 1.79 24.66 -1.46
C GLY A 57 2.71 25.53 -2.32
N GLU A 58 3.84 25.00 -2.79
CA GLU A 58 4.66 25.67 -3.82
C GLU A 58 3.77 25.97 -5.06
N PRO A 59 3.83 27.19 -5.64
CA PRO A 59 3.06 27.51 -6.84
C PRO A 59 3.55 26.69 -8.04
N PRO A 60 2.67 26.31 -8.98
CA PRO A 60 3.08 25.65 -10.21
C PRO A 60 3.94 26.60 -11.05
N VAL A 61 4.95 26.05 -11.73
CA VAL A 61 5.82 26.83 -12.62
C VAL A 61 5.10 27.00 -13.96
N GLU A 62 4.92 28.25 -14.39
CA GLU A 62 4.47 28.56 -15.75
C GLU A 62 5.63 28.40 -16.72
N ILE A 63 5.45 27.56 -17.74
CA ILE A 63 6.49 27.25 -18.73
C ILE A 63 5.94 27.60 -20.10
N ARG A 64 6.70 28.38 -20.88
CA ARG A 64 6.27 28.88 -22.19
C ARG A 64 6.99 28.19 -23.34
N ASP A 65 8.25 27.81 -23.12
CA ASP A 65 9.10 27.23 -24.17
C ASP A 65 9.47 25.76 -23.92
N LEU A 66 9.79 25.03 -24.99
CA LEU A 66 10.27 23.65 -24.91
C LEU A 66 11.65 23.55 -24.22
N GLY A 67 12.50 24.56 -24.39
CA GLY A 67 13.79 24.65 -23.69
C GLY A 67 13.61 24.76 -22.17
N GLU A 68 12.75 25.67 -21.73
CA GLU A 68 12.37 25.80 -20.32
C GLU A 68 11.70 24.50 -19.78
N CYS A 69 10.91 23.81 -20.60
CA CYS A 69 10.33 22.51 -20.23
C CYS A 69 11.41 21.46 -19.95
N PHE A 70 12.42 21.41 -20.82
CA PHE A 70 13.55 20.49 -20.67
C PHE A 70 14.37 20.81 -19.43
N GLU A 71 14.70 22.08 -19.19
CA GLU A 71 15.43 22.48 -17.99
C GLU A 71 14.64 22.18 -16.71
N HIS A 72 13.34 22.51 -16.68
CA HIS A 72 12.46 22.19 -15.56
C HIS A 72 12.38 20.68 -15.30
N ALA A 73 12.29 19.88 -16.37
CA ALA A 73 12.30 18.43 -16.30
C ALA A 73 13.61 17.88 -15.74
N CYS A 74 14.75 18.37 -16.23
CA CYS A 74 16.08 17.95 -15.76
C CYS A 74 16.33 18.32 -14.30
N ARG A 75 16.01 19.55 -13.87
CA ARG A 75 16.10 19.96 -12.46
C ARG A 75 15.22 19.09 -11.57
N GLY A 76 13.99 18.79 -12.03
CA GLY A 76 13.06 17.90 -11.34
C GLY A 76 13.58 16.46 -11.21
N GLY A 77 14.15 15.91 -12.29
CA GLY A 77 14.73 14.57 -12.35
C GLY A 77 15.99 14.40 -11.51
N LEU A 78 16.88 15.40 -11.52
CA LEU A 78 18.09 15.40 -10.67
C LEU A 78 17.71 15.41 -9.19
N ARG A 79 16.77 16.28 -8.79
CA ARG A 79 16.27 16.33 -7.41
C ARG A 79 15.64 15.00 -6.99
N SER A 80 14.73 14.45 -7.79
CA SER A 80 14.05 13.19 -7.46
C SER A 80 15.03 12.01 -7.41
N GLY A 81 16.01 11.97 -8.32
CA GLY A 81 17.09 10.98 -8.35
C GLY A 81 17.96 11.02 -7.10
N THR A 82 18.37 12.21 -6.66
CA THR A 82 19.17 12.39 -5.43
C THR A 82 18.41 11.95 -4.18
N ILE A 83 17.12 12.31 -4.07
CA ILE A 83 16.27 11.86 -2.95
C ILE A 83 16.10 10.33 -2.97
N ALA A 84 15.87 9.75 -4.15
CA ALA A 84 15.74 8.32 -4.33
C ALA A 84 17.02 7.55 -3.94
N PHE A 85 18.18 8.08 -4.36
CA PHE A 85 19.48 7.54 -3.98
C PHE A 85 19.67 7.56 -2.46
N ALA A 86 19.49 8.72 -1.83
CA ALA A 86 19.66 8.90 -0.39
C ALA A 86 18.72 7.97 0.41
N LEU A 87 17.46 7.85 -0.01
CA LEU A 87 16.50 6.96 0.63
C LEU A 87 16.92 5.48 0.52
N ARG A 88 17.32 5.04 -0.68
CA ARG A 88 17.69 3.65 -0.93
C ARG A 88 18.98 3.27 -0.20
N SER A 89 20.00 4.12 -0.28
CA SER A 89 21.27 3.94 0.42
C SER A 89 21.09 3.99 1.94
N GLY A 90 20.23 4.89 2.46
CA GLY A 90 19.90 4.96 3.88
C GLY A 90 19.27 3.66 4.40
N VAL A 91 18.29 3.10 3.67
CA VAL A 91 17.68 1.81 4.04
C VAL A 91 18.70 0.67 4.00
N ASN A 92 19.52 0.59 2.93
CA ASN A 92 20.55 -0.44 2.82
C ASN A 92 21.59 -0.34 3.94
N PHE A 93 21.96 0.89 4.33
CA PHE A 93 22.88 1.15 5.42
C PHE A 93 22.29 0.74 6.78
N ILE A 94 21.03 1.09 7.06
CA ILE A 94 20.34 0.66 8.30
C ILE A 94 20.27 -0.87 8.37
N LEU A 95 19.92 -1.55 7.27
CA LEU A 95 19.90 -3.01 7.20
C LEU A 95 21.29 -3.64 7.36
N LEU A 96 22.35 -2.94 6.97
CA LEU A 96 23.72 -3.37 7.23
C LEU A 96 24.07 -3.21 8.72
N LEU A 97 23.69 -2.09 9.35
CA LEU A 97 23.97 -1.80 10.75
C LEU A 97 23.37 -2.86 11.70
N THR A 98 22.18 -3.39 11.39
CA THR A 98 21.56 -4.44 12.22
C THR A 98 22.36 -5.76 12.22
N ARG A 99 23.17 -6.01 11.18
CA ARG A 99 23.97 -7.23 11.04
C ARG A 99 25.49 -7.01 11.15
N ILE A 100 25.95 -5.76 11.28
CA ILE A 100 27.38 -5.41 11.19
C ILE A 100 28.23 -6.11 12.26
N LYS A 101 27.66 -6.37 13.44
CA LYS A 101 28.32 -7.10 14.53
C LYS A 101 28.64 -8.55 14.16
N ARG A 102 27.85 -9.17 13.28
CA ARG A 102 28.05 -10.54 12.79
C ARG A 102 29.04 -10.64 11.61
N ILE A 103 29.53 -9.51 11.09
CA ILE A 103 30.41 -9.46 9.91
C ILE A 103 31.88 -9.29 10.36
N PRO A 104 32.83 -10.08 9.80
CA PRO A 104 34.26 -9.94 10.07
C PRO A 104 34.77 -8.53 9.78
N LYS A 105 35.64 -7.99 10.64
CA LYS A 105 36.14 -6.60 10.55
C LYS A 105 36.70 -6.24 9.18
N LYS A 106 37.41 -7.18 8.52
CA LYS A 106 38.03 -7.01 7.19
C LYS A 106 37.04 -6.61 6.09
N PHE A 107 35.79 -7.09 6.14
CA PHE A 107 34.79 -6.83 5.10
C PHE A 107 33.87 -5.64 5.42
N ARG A 108 33.94 -5.06 6.63
CA ARG A 108 32.98 -4.03 7.07
C ARG A 108 33.03 -2.80 6.17
N LEU A 109 34.21 -2.30 5.85
CA LEU A 109 34.37 -1.07 5.05
C LEU A 109 33.88 -1.27 3.60
N SER A 110 34.19 -2.42 2.99
CA SER A 110 33.68 -2.79 1.66
C SER A 110 32.15 -2.89 1.66
N MET A 111 31.56 -3.52 2.68
CA MET A 111 30.11 -3.64 2.83
C MET A 111 29.42 -2.30 3.08
N ILE A 112 30.03 -1.40 3.86
CA ILE A 112 29.52 -0.03 4.08
C ILE A 112 29.54 0.75 2.76
N ARG A 113 30.65 0.71 2.03
CA ARG A 113 30.76 1.35 0.71
C ARG A 113 29.71 0.81 -0.25
N HIS A 114 29.51 -0.51 -0.29
CA HIS A 114 28.49 -1.13 -1.14
C HIS A 114 27.06 -0.79 -0.68
N ALA A 115 26.81 -0.61 0.61
CA ALA A 115 25.49 -0.19 1.09
C ALA A 115 25.17 1.27 0.73
N LEU A 116 26.17 2.16 0.77
CA LEU A 116 26.01 3.60 0.48
C LEU A 116 26.06 3.93 -1.02
N PHE A 117 26.96 3.28 -1.77
CA PHE A 117 27.21 3.52 -3.20
C PHE A 117 26.92 2.27 -4.04
N GLY A 118 26.00 1.44 -3.58
CA GLY A 118 25.62 0.22 -4.27
C GLY A 118 24.95 0.49 -5.61
N GLU A 119 25.16 -0.44 -6.54
CA GLU A 119 24.50 -0.44 -7.85
C GLU A 119 22.96 -0.39 -7.73
N ASP A 120 22.39 -0.99 -6.69
CA ASP A 120 20.94 -0.95 -6.42
C ASP A 120 20.42 0.45 -6.09
N SER A 121 21.23 1.29 -5.42
CA SER A 121 20.87 2.68 -5.13
C SER A 121 20.93 3.53 -6.38
N LEU A 122 21.97 3.34 -7.20
CA LEU A 122 22.12 4.04 -8.48
C LEU A 122 21.01 3.69 -9.47
N ARG A 123 20.67 2.40 -9.62
CA ARG A 123 19.56 1.96 -10.49
C ARG A 123 18.22 2.53 -10.04
N PHE A 124 17.96 2.53 -8.74
CA PHE A 124 16.72 3.09 -8.20
C PHE A 124 16.64 4.61 -8.39
N ALA A 125 17.78 5.31 -8.23
CA ALA A 125 17.90 6.73 -8.50
C ALA A 125 17.69 7.05 -9.98
N ALA A 126 18.30 6.27 -10.88
CA ALA A 126 18.11 6.41 -12.33
C ALA A 126 16.65 6.16 -12.73
N MET A 127 15.99 5.15 -12.17
CA MET A 127 14.57 4.88 -12.39
C MET A 127 13.69 6.07 -11.98
N LEU A 128 13.80 6.57 -10.75
CA LEU A 128 12.96 7.68 -10.29
C LEU A 128 13.33 9.03 -10.91
N GLY A 129 14.61 9.28 -11.16
CA GLY A 129 15.11 10.48 -11.82
C GLY A 129 14.62 10.57 -13.25
N SER A 130 14.82 9.51 -14.04
CA SER A 130 14.33 9.43 -15.44
C SER A 130 12.80 9.49 -15.51
N PHE A 131 12.08 8.85 -14.59
CA PHE A 131 10.63 8.94 -14.53
C PHE A 131 10.16 10.40 -14.39
N VAL A 132 10.66 11.12 -13.38
CA VAL A 132 10.22 12.50 -13.11
C VAL A 132 10.62 13.44 -14.24
N ALA A 133 11.83 13.30 -14.79
CA ALA A 133 12.27 14.09 -15.94
C ALA A 133 11.36 13.86 -17.16
N LEU A 134 11.19 12.61 -17.58
CA LEU A 134 10.33 12.28 -18.74
C LEU A 134 8.89 12.71 -18.51
N TYR A 135 8.33 12.45 -17.33
CA TYR A 135 6.96 12.82 -16.99
C TYR A 135 6.74 14.33 -17.05
N LYS A 136 7.61 15.12 -16.41
CA LYS A 136 7.52 16.58 -16.43
C LYS A 136 7.71 17.15 -17.83
N PHE A 137 8.65 16.59 -18.59
CA PHE A 137 8.88 17.01 -19.97
C PHE A 137 7.65 16.75 -20.83
N ILE A 138 7.14 15.52 -20.88
CA ILE A 138 6.00 15.15 -21.71
C ILE A 138 4.74 15.92 -21.29
N LEU A 139 4.47 16.02 -19.98
CA LEU A 139 3.28 16.71 -19.46
C LEU A 139 3.25 18.19 -19.82
N ASN A 140 4.41 18.88 -19.85
CA ASN A 140 4.49 20.29 -20.16
C ASN A 140 4.69 20.57 -21.66
N ALA A 141 5.35 19.68 -22.39
CA ALA A 141 5.50 19.78 -23.84
C ALA A 141 4.19 19.52 -24.59
N LEU A 142 3.35 18.58 -24.13
CA LEU A 142 2.11 18.21 -24.80
C LEU A 142 1.14 19.40 -25.01
N PRO A 143 0.86 20.27 -24.02
CA PRO A 143 0.06 21.48 -24.24
C PRO A 143 0.66 22.49 -25.24
N ILE A 144 1.98 22.52 -25.39
CA ILE A 144 2.67 23.43 -26.31
C ILE A 144 2.55 22.90 -27.75
N VAL A 145 2.80 21.60 -27.94
CA VAL A 145 2.73 20.93 -29.24
C VAL A 145 1.30 20.70 -29.70
N LEU A 146 0.40 20.40 -28.77
CA LEU A 146 -1.02 20.16 -29.00
C LEU A 146 -1.87 21.12 -28.15
N PRO A 147 -1.96 22.40 -28.57
CA PRO A 147 -2.74 23.41 -27.86
C PRO A 147 -4.22 23.02 -27.81
N GLN A 148 -4.88 23.40 -26.72
CA GLN A 148 -6.32 23.18 -26.60
C GLN A 148 -7.08 24.17 -27.49
N PRO A 149 -8.15 23.74 -28.18
CA PRO A 149 -9.14 24.70 -28.65
C PRO A 149 -9.72 25.39 -27.41
N LEU A 150 -9.58 26.72 -27.34
CA LEU A 150 -10.19 27.56 -26.31
C LEU A 150 -11.67 27.19 -26.17
N SER A 151 -12.07 26.68 -25.01
CA SER A 151 -13.49 26.57 -24.70
C SER A 151 -14.06 27.98 -24.62
N LYS A 152 -14.83 28.38 -25.65
CA LYS A 152 -15.59 29.63 -25.63
C LYS A 152 -16.42 29.64 -24.33
N PRO A 153 -16.32 30.67 -23.48
CA PRO A 153 -17.11 30.73 -22.26
C PRO A 153 -18.59 30.67 -22.64
N THR A 154 -19.31 29.67 -22.13
CA THR A 154 -20.75 29.58 -22.32
C THR A 154 -21.42 30.81 -21.71
N THR A 155 -22.47 31.31 -22.36
CA THR A 155 -23.17 32.57 -22.05
C THR A 155 -23.56 32.69 -20.56
N HIS A 156 -23.87 31.57 -19.91
CA HIS A 156 -24.17 31.49 -18.48
C HIS A 156 -22.98 31.80 -17.55
N ALA A 157 -21.75 31.44 -17.92
CA ALA A 157 -20.58 31.76 -17.10
C ALA A 157 -20.26 33.27 -17.12
N ARG A 158 -20.55 33.92 -18.26
CA ARG A 158 -20.39 35.37 -18.44
C ARG A 158 -21.46 36.15 -17.66
N GLN A 159 -22.72 35.71 -17.69
CA GLN A 159 -23.78 36.30 -16.86
C GLN A 159 -23.48 36.18 -15.37
N ARG A 160 -22.96 35.03 -14.92
CA ARG A 160 -22.65 34.80 -13.50
C ARG A 160 -21.47 35.63 -13.00
N SER A 161 -20.47 35.90 -13.86
CA SER A 161 -19.36 36.80 -13.49
C SER A 161 -19.80 38.25 -13.46
N LEU A 162 -20.62 38.69 -14.42
CA LEU A 162 -21.18 40.05 -14.46
C LEU A 162 -22.11 40.33 -13.28
N PHE A 163 -22.95 39.36 -12.90
CA PHE A 163 -23.80 39.46 -11.71
C PHE A 163 -22.98 39.55 -10.42
N ARG A 164 -21.91 38.76 -10.29
CA ARG A 164 -21.01 38.84 -9.14
C ARG A 164 -20.23 40.16 -9.11
N GLN A 165 -19.93 40.74 -10.28
CA GLN A 165 -19.26 42.03 -10.41
C GLN A 165 -20.20 43.21 -10.09
N SER A 166 -21.49 43.11 -10.42
CA SER A 166 -22.49 44.13 -10.06
C SER A 166 -22.78 44.16 -8.55
N LEU A 167 -22.84 42.99 -7.90
CA LEU A 167 -22.98 42.89 -6.44
C LEU A 167 -21.77 43.51 -5.72
N ARG A 168 -20.57 43.31 -6.24
CA ARG A 168 -19.35 43.90 -5.67
C ARG A 168 -19.29 45.42 -5.84
N ARG A 169 -19.85 45.95 -6.93
CA ARG A 169 -19.94 47.39 -7.19
C ARG A 169 -20.98 48.06 -6.29
N LYS A 170 -22.06 47.35 -5.93
CA LYS A 170 -23.11 47.84 -5.02
C LYS A 170 -22.67 47.85 -3.55
N ALA A 171 -21.73 46.98 -3.18
CA ALA A 171 -21.14 46.93 -1.83
C ALA A 171 -20.03 47.96 -1.59
N GLY A 172 -19.53 48.64 -2.63
CA GLY A 172 -18.43 49.62 -2.54
C GLY A 172 -18.86 51.08 -2.39
N ASN A 173 -20.16 51.38 -2.34
CA ASN A 173 -20.70 52.74 -2.33
C ASN A 173 -21.51 53.08 -1.05
N ALA A 174 -21.27 52.40 0.07
CA ALA A 174 -21.85 52.82 1.35
C ALA A 174 -20.85 53.74 2.08
N PRO A 175 -21.23 54.95 2.52
CA PRO A 175 -20.33 55.87 3.19
C PRO A 175 -20.01 55.41 4.63
N ASP A 176 -18.77 55.67 5.03
CA ASP A 176 -18.17 55.33 6.33
C ASP A 176 -18.93 55.98 7.51
N SER A 177 -19.19 55.21 8.57
CA SER A 177 -19.40 55.74 9.93
C SER A 177 -19.00 54.70 10.98
N PRO A 178 -18.38 55.10 12.11
CA PRO A 178 -17.76 54.20 13.07
C PRO A 178 -18.71 53.84 14.22
N LEU A 179 -18.58 52.62 14.79
CA LEU A 179 -18.58 52.28 16.23
C LEU A 179 -18.93 50.81 16.48
N ASP A 180 -18.51 50.36 17.66
CA ASP A 180 -18.25 48.99 18.14
C ASP A 180 -19.45 48.05 18.35
N ASP A 181 -19.10 46.75 18.36
CA ASP A 181 -19.60 45.60 19.13
C ASP A 181 -21.01 45.62 19.75
N GLU A 182 -21.85 44.64 19.39
CA GLU A 182 -22.35 43.55 20.27
C GLU A 182 -23.47 42.72 19.60
N ASP A 183 -23.52 41.43 19.97
CA ASP A 183 -24.46 40.38 19.56
C ASP A 183 -25.95 40.74 19.80
N ILE A 184 -26.82 40.62 18.78
CA ILE A 184 -28.23 40.22 18.94
C ILE A 184 -28.70 39.38 17.74
N THR A 185 -29.09 38.14 18.03
CA THR A 185 -29.87 37.23 17.17
C THR A 185 -31.34 37.65 17.11
N LEU A 186 -31.98 37.65 15.92
CA LEU A 186 -33.43 37.43 15.79
C LEU A 186 -33.81 36.81 14.42
N GLU A 187 -34.56 35.73 14.57
CA GLU A 187 -35.43 34.86 13.76
C GLU A 187 -35.90 35.20 12.31
N GLU A 188 -35.82 34.14 11.50
CA GLU A 188 -36.78 33.53 10.54
C GLU A 188 -37.93 34.35 9.90
N VAL A 189 -37.99 34.28 8.55
CA VAL A 189 -39.25 33.98 7.84
C VAL A 189 -39.00 32.80 6.88
N GLU A 190 -39.68 31.71 7.19
CA GLU A 190 -39.70 30.42 6.49
C GLU A 190 -40.72 30.43 5.34
N LEU A 191 -40.43 29.73 4.24
CA LEU A 191 -41.47 29.18 3.38
C LEU A 191 -40.99 27.89 2.66
N ALA A 192 -41.49 26.78 3.19
CA ALA A 192 -41.80 25.47 2.60
C ALA A 192 -40.67 24.45 2.27
N LEU A 193 -40.66 23.37 3.08
CA LEU A 193 -40.01 22.04 2.97
C LEU A 193 -40.96 21.02 2.26
N PRO A 194 -40.58 19.76 1.86
CA PRO A 194 -39.75 18.77 2.60
C PRO A 194 -38.79 17.94 1.68
N ASP A 195 -37.92 17.00 2.08
CA ASP A 195 -37.53 16.32 3.32
C ASP A 195 -36.06 15.84 3.19
N ARG A 196 -35.49 15.43 4.31
CA ARG A 196 -34.09 15.26 4.71
C ARG A 196 -33.31 14.12 4.05
N GLY A 197 -32.11 14.46 3.59
CA GLY A 197 -30.94 13.58 3.60
C GLY A 197 -29.79 14.22 4.39
N ARG A 198 -29.55 13.78 5.63
CA ARG A 198 -28.47 14.30 6.50
C ARG A 198 -27.10 14.18 5.81
N SER A 199 -26.56 15.30 5.32
CA SER A 199 -25.15 15.39 4.92
C SER A 199 -24.27 15.38 6.17
N PRO A 200 -23.16 14.60 6.21
CA PRO A 200 -22.27 14.62 7.36
C PRO A 200 -21.58 15.98 7.45
N ARG A 201 -21.59 16.57 8.65
CA ARG A 201 -20.90 17.83 9.00
C ARG A 201 -19.47 17.82 8.43
N ARG A 202 -19.26 18.51 7.30
CA ARG A 202 -17.93 18.84 6.81
C ARG A 202 -17.35 19.86 7.78
N ALA A 203 -16.25 19.50 8.44
CA ALA A 203 -15.44 20.46 9.18
C ALA A 203 -15.16 21.65 8.26
N ARG A 204 -15.50 22.87 8.70
CA ARG A 204 -15.16 24.11 8.00
C ARG A 204 -13.63 24.24 7.99
N LEU A 205 -13.01 23.74 6.94
CA LEU A 205 -11.59 23.98 6.66
C LEU A 205 -11.43 25.48 6.39
N SER A 206 -10.34 26.07 6.90
CA SER A 206 -10.03 27.49 6.64
C SER A 206 -10.03 27.77 5.12
N VAL A 207 -10.34 29.00 4.73
CA VAL A 207 -10.34 29.42 3.31
C VAL A 207 -8.98 29.14 2.66
N THR A 208 -7.88 29.26 3.42
CA THR A 208 -6.56 28.77 3.03
C THR A 208 -6.56 27.26 2.83
N ALA A 209 -7.04 26.43 3.75
CA ALA A 209 -7.15 24.97 3.58
C ALA A 209 -8.09 24.52 2.44
N GLN A 210 -9.12 25.28 2.11
CA GLN A 210 -9.96 25.07 0.93
C GLN A 210 -9.24 25.52 -0.36
N ALA A 211 -8.56 26.65 -0.37
CA ALA A 211 -7.67 27.06 -1.47
C ALA A 211 -6.47 26.10 -1.63
N HIS A 212 -5.99 25.49 -0.54
CA HIS A 212 -4.97 24.44 -0.51
C HIS A 212 -5.50 23.08 -1.04
N GLN A 213 -6.82 22.90 -1.18
CA GLN A 213 -7.44 21.76 -1.89
C GLN A 213 -7.80 22.13 -3.34
N VAL A 214 -8.12 23.40 -3.61
CA VAL A 214 -8.27 23.96 -4.95
C VAL A 214 -6.87 24.26 -5.50
N TRP A 215 -6.09 23.21 -5.74
CA TRP A 215 -4.82 23.32 -6.46
C TRP A 215 -5.09 24.02 -7.79
N VAL A 216 -4.21 24.95 -8.18
CA VAL A 216 -4.23 25.57 -9.50
C VAL A 216 -4.01 24.47 -10.52
N ARG A 217 -5.12 23.82 -10.91
CA ARG A 217 -5.17 22.79 -11.93
C ARG A 217 -4.74 23.46 -13.22
N LYS A 218 -3.57 23.09 -13.77
CA LYS A 218 -3.33 23.31 -15.20
C LYS A 218 -4.45 22.54 -15.90
N LYS A 219 -5.46 23.26 -16.44
CA LYS A 219 -6.62 22.66 -17.12
C LYS A 219 -6.12 22.01 -18.41
N THR A 220 -5.43 20.88 -18.28
CA THR A 220 -4.93 20.06 -19.39
C THR A 220 -5.90 18.91 -19.66
N ARG A 221 -5.81 18.28 -20.84
CA ARG A 221 -6.66 17.12 -21.14
C ARG A 221 -6.29 15.99 -20.18
N ARG A 222 -7.28 15.29 -19.63
CA ARG A 222 -7.07 14.19 -18.66
C ARG A 222 -6.12 13.11 -19.19
N TRP A 223 -6.09 12.89 -20.49
CA TRP A 223 -5.23 11.88 -21.11
C TRP A 223 -3.76 12.28 -21.22
N TYR A 224 -3.41 13.58 -21.14
CA TYR A 224 -2.01 14.02 -21.19
C TYR A 224 -1.21 13.46 -20.01
N SER A 225 -1.76 13.56 -18.80
CA SER A 225 -1.11 13.01 -17.59
C SER A 225 -1.07 11.48 -17.60
N ALA A 226 -2.11 10.83 -18.16
CA ALA A 226 -2.10 9.38 -18.35
C ALA A 226 -1.01 8.94 -19.32
N PHE A 227 -0.91 9.57 -20.49
CA PHE A 227 0.08 9.26 -21.52
C PHE A 227 1.51 9.54 -21.04
N ALA A 228 1.74 10.72 -20.44
CA ALA A 228 3.02 11.07 -19.85
C ALA A 228 3.44 10.07 -18.77
N GLY A 229 2.50 9.68 -17.89
CA GLY A 229 2.74 8.68 -16.85
C GLY A 229 3.05 7.30 -17.41
N SER A 230 2.33 6.87 -18.45
CA SER A 230 2.54 5.57 -19.09
C SER A 230 3.89 5.48 -19.80
N LEU A 231 4.23 6.46 -20.63
CA LEU A 231 5.49 6.48 -21.37
C LEU A 231 6.69 6.60 -20.43
N ALA A 232 6.64 7.55 -19.48
CA ALA A 232 7.70 7.72 -18.50
C ALA A 232 7.86 6.47 -17.61
N GLY A 233 6.75 5.85 -17.17
CA GLY A 233 6.78 4.63 -16.36
C GLY A 233 7.38 3.42 -17.08
N ALA A 234 7.02 3.23 -18.36
CA ALA A 234 7.54 2.13 -19.20
C ALA A 234 9.05 2.22 -19.43
N ILE A 235 9.57 3.43 -19.64
CA ILE A 235 11.00 3.66 -19.87
C ILE A 235 11.77 3.60 -18.55
N ALA A 236 11.27 4.27 -17.51
CA ALA A 236 11.94 4.36 -16.22
C ALA A 236 12.19 2.98 -15.57
N ILE A 237 11.21 2.08 -15.63
CA ILE A 237 11.31 0.76 -15.00
C ILE A 237 12.43 -0.11 -15.61
N MET A 238 12.88 0.22 -16.82
CA MET A 238 13.99 -0.49 -17.48
C MET A 238 15.35 -0.23 -16.82
N PHE A 239 15.49 0.81 -16.00
CA PHE A 239 16.71 1.03 -15.21
C PHE A 239 16.83 0.09 -14.00
N GLU A 240 15.74 -0.56 -13.59
CA GLU A 240 15.70 -1.41 -12.40
C GLU A 240 15.99 -2.89 -12.72
N LYS A 241 16.39 -3.71 -11.73
CA LYS A 241 16.58 -5.17 -11.90
C LYS A 241 15.25 -5.89 -12.16
N ARG A 242 15.22 -6.88 -13.08
CA ARG A 242 14.00 -7.66 -13.41
C ARG A 242 13.27 -8.22 -12.19
N SER A 243 14.00 -8.75 -11.20
CA SER A 243 13.40 -9.29 -9.97
C SER A 243 12.59 -8.26 -9.17
N ARG A 244 12.90 -6.96 -9.30
CA ARG A 244 12.19 -5.86 -8.63
C ARG A 244 11.11 -5.22 -9.50
N ARG A 245 11.25 -5.28 -10.83
CA ARG A 245 10.30 -4.68 -11.78
C ARG A 245 8.89 -5.18 -11.59
N VAL A 246 8.71 -6.50 -11.48
CA VAL A 246 7.39 -7.12 -11.27
C VAL A 246 6.72 -6.56 -10.00
N GLY A 247 7.45 -6.48 -8.88
CA GLY A 247 6.91 -5.96 -7.63
C GLY A 247 6.52 -4.49 -7.73
N ILE A 248 7.33 -3.66 -8.39
CA ILE A 248 7.03 -2.23 -8.61
C ILE A 248 5.82 -2.07 -9.54
N ALA A 249 5.79 -2.80 -10.64
CA ALA A 249 4.70 -2.78 -11.62
C ALA A 249 3.35 -3.14 -10.97
N GLN A 250 3.33 -4.22 -10.19
CA GLN A 250 2.15 -4.64 -9.43
C GLN A 250 1.69 -3.56 -8.45
N GLN A 251 2.61 -2.94 -7.71
CA GLN A 251 2.25 -1.89 -6.75
C GLN A 251 1.71 -0.64 -7.45
N MET A 252 2.33 -0.20 -8.54
CA MET A 252 1.83 0.96 -9.31
C MET A 252 0.46 0.64 -9.93
N PHE A 253 0.27 -0.56 -10.46
CA PHE A 253 -1.01 -1.00 -11.01
C PHE A 253 -2.12 -1.01 -9.95
N VAL A 254 -1.88 -1.64 -8.79
CA VAL A 254 -2.86 -1.71 -7.69
C VAL A 254 -3.20 -0.32 -7.16
N ARG A 255 -2.21 0.56 -6.98
CA ARG A 255 -2.44 1.94 -6.52
C ARG A 255 -3.17 2.77 -7.57
N GLY A 256 -2.86 2.58 -8.85
CA GLY A 256 -3.55 3.21 -9.96
C GLY A 256 -5.00 2.76 -10.06
N LEU A 257 -5.25 1.46 -9.89
CA LEU A 257 -6.59 0.89 -9.87
C LEU A 257 -7.40 1.41 -8.69
N GLN A 258 -6.81 1.46 -7.48
CA GLN A 258 -7.42 2.04 -6.29
C GLN A 258 -7.84 3.51 -6.53
N GLY A 259 -6.93 4.33 -7.06
CA GLY A 259 -7.21 5.74 -7.36
C GLY A 259 -8.28 5.93 -8.44
N SER A 260 -8.20 5.14 -9.51
CA SER A 260 -9.14 5.20 -10.64
C SER A 260 -10.53 4.73 -10.25
N PHE A 261 -10.63 3.65 -9.47
CA PHE A 261 -11.89 3.14 -8.95
C PHE A 261 -12.57 4.16 -8.04
N ASN A 262 -11.82 4.76 -7.11
CA ASN A 262 -12.34 5.79 -6.22
C ASN A 262 -12.85 7.02 -7.00
N ALA A 263 -12.11 7.47 -8.02
CA ALA A 263 -12.54 8.57 -8.88
C ALA A 263 -13.80 8.21 -9.72
N MET A 264 -13.88 6.97 -10.20
CA MET A 264 -15.03 6.47 -10.96
C MET A 264 -16.28 6.30 -10.10
N SER A 265 -16.12 5.76 -8.89
CA SER A 265 -17.18 5.57 -7.88
C SER A 265 -17.79 6.90 -7.46
N ASP A 266 -16.96 7.91 -7.20
CA ASP A 266 -17.44 9.26 -6.87
C ASP A 266 -18.12 9.94 -8.06
N LYS A 267 -17.66 9.69 -9.30
CA LYS A 267 -18.27 10.26 -10.51
C LYS A 267 -19.65 9.69 -10.81
N HIS A 268 -19.84 8.38 -10.64
CA HIS A 268 -21.09 7.68 -10.98
C HIS A 268 -22.01 7.45 -9.77
N GLY A 269 -21.58 7.83 -8.58
CA GLY A 269 -22.39 7.77 -7.36
C GLY A 269 -22.62 6.36 -6.79
N PHE A 270 -21.99 5.31 -7.32
CA PHE A 270 -22.12 3.95 -6.77
C PHE A 270 -21.04 3.71 -5.71
N LYS A 271 -21.43 3.22 -4.53
CA LYS A 271 -20.50 2.78 -3.48
C LYS A 271 -20.77 1.32 -3.16
N ILE A 272 -19.76 0.48 -3.33
CA ILE A 272 -19.86 -0.94 -2.98
C ILE A 272 -19.66 -1.07 -1.47
N PRO A 273 -20.68 -1.50 -0.70
CA PRO A 273 -20.51 -1.75 0.72
C PRO A 273 -19.48 -2.86 0.91
N HIS A 274 -18.54 -2.66 1.83
CA HIS A 274 -17.49 -3.64 2.16
C HIS A 274 -16.63 -4.08 0.97
N GLY A 275 -16.40 -3.21 -0.02
CA GLY A 275 -15.55 -3.52 -1.18
C GLY A 275 -14.12 -3.95 -0.80
N ASP A 276 -13.59 -3.43 0.30
CA ASP A 276 -12.33 -3.86 0.92
C ASP A 276 -12.35 -5.33 1.34
N VAL A 277 -13.43 -5.78 1.99
CA VAL A 277 -13.62 -7.17 2.41
C VAL A 277 -13.83 -8.08 1.20
N ILE A 278 -14.63 -7.67 0.22
CA ILE A 278 -14.89 -8.47 -0.99
C ILE A 278 -13.60 -8.72 -1.78
N ILE A 279 -12.79 -7.67 -1.99
CA ILE A 279 -11.51 -7.82 -2.68
C ILE A 279 -10.58 -8.73 -1.87
N PHE A 280 -10.51 -8.53 -0.57
CA PHE A 280 -9.68 -9.34 0.31
C PHE A 280 -10.09 -10.82 0.30
N THR A 281 -11.38 -11.13 0.42
CA THR A 281 -11.90 -12.51 0.43
C THR A 281 -11.61 -13.21 -0.89
N LEU A 282 -11.86 -12.56 -2.04
CA LEU A 282 -11.53 -13.11 -3.36
C LEU A 282 -10.04 -13.42 -3.50
N CYS A 283 -9.17 -12.52 -3.01
CA CYS A 283 -7.73 -12.74 -3.04
C CYS A 283 -7.30 -13.89 -2.11
N CYS A 284 -7.90 -13.99 -0.91
CA CYS A 284 -7.65 -15.10 0.01
C CYS A 284 -8.12 -16.44 -0.57
N GLY A 285 -9.26 -16.48 -1.27
CA GLY A 285 -9.71 -17.63 -2.04
C GLY A 285 -8.64 -18.11 -3.03
N GLN A 286 -8.14 -17.19 -3.86
CA GLN A 286 -7.11 -17.48 -4.85
C GLN A 286 -5.79 -17.92 -4.19
N ILE A 287 -5.35 -17.24 -3.13
CA ILE A 287 -4.10 -17.52 -2.44
C ILE A 287 -4.13 -18.87 -1.74
N MET A 288 -5.21 -19.19 -1.03
CA MET A 288 -5.31 -20.48 -0.33
C MET A 288 -5.46 -21.64 -1.32
N TYR A 289 -6.20 -21.44 -2.42
CA TYR A 289 -6.21 -22.40 -3.52
C TYR A 289 -4.80 -22.62 -4.07
N ALA A 290 -4.07 -21.53 -4.35
CA ALA A 290 -2.72 -21.59 -4.88
C ALA A 290 -1.76 -22.29 -3.92
N PHE A 291 -1.77 -21.91 -2.63
CA PHE A 291 -0.91 -22.52 -1.61
C PHE A 291 -1.06 -24.05 -1.56
N LEU A 292 -2.28 -24.57 -1.59
CA LEU A 292 -2.52 -26.02 -1.49
C LEU A 292 -2.42 -26.75 -2.84
N MET A 293 -2.86 -26.15 -3.95
CA MET A 293 -3.02 -26.87 -5.22
C MET A 293 -1.95 -26.52 -6.25
N ARG A 294 -1.40 -25.29 -6.21
CA ARG A 294 -0.46 -24.72 -7.19
C ARG A 294 0.57 -23.78 -6.52
N PRO A 295 1.35 -24.25 -5.52
CA PRO A 295 2.23 -23.39 -4.73
C PRO A 295 3.26 -22.65 -5.60
N GLU A 296 3.65 -23.22 -6.73
CA GLU A 296 4.54 -22.60 -7.72
C GLU A 296 4.02 -21.27 -8.32
N THR A 297 2.75 -20.94 -8.13
CA THR A 297 2.15 -19.68 -8.61
C THR A 297 2.27 -18.52 -7.63
N LEU A 298 2.73 -18.80 -6.40
CA LEU A 298 2.97 -17.80 -5.36
C LEU A 298 4.47 -17.58 -5.15
N PRO A 299 4.89 -16.39 -4.69
CA PRO A 299 6.28 -16.14 -4.33
C PRO A 299 6.79 -17.12 -3.25
N PRO A 300 8.00 -17.69 -3.39
CA PRO A 300 8.50 -18.70 -2.44
C PRO A 300 8.55 -18.23 -0.98
N SER A 301 8.92 -16.96 -0.75
CA SER A 301 8.92 -16.37 0.59
C SER A 301 7.52 -16.26 1.19
N TYR A 302 6.51 -16.06 0.34
CA TYR A 302 5.12 -15.97 0.77
C TYR A 302 4.56 -17.35 1.10
N ASN A 303 4.86 -18.38 0.30
CA ASN A 303 4.52 -19.77 0.62
C ASN A 303 5.10 -20.20 1.97
N ARG A 304 6.39 -19.92 2.20
CA ARG A 304 7.04 -20.23 3.48
C ARG A 304 6.38 -19.50 4.64
N TRP A 305 5.98 -18.24 4.43
CA TRP A 305 5.26 -17.48 5.46
C TRP A 305 3.88 -18.10 5.76
N ILE A 306 3.10 -18.47 4.73
CA ILE A 306 1.80 -19.15 4.92
C ILE A 306 2.00 -20.50 5.63
N GLN A 307 3.01 -21.27 5.25
CA GLN A 307 3.33 -22.56 5.87
C GLN A 307 3.56 -22.40 7.38
N VAL A 308 4.41 -21.45 7.79
CA VAL A 308 4.68 -21.17 9.21
C VAL A 308 3.45 -20.63 9.94
N ALA A 309 2.64 -19.80 9.26
CA ALA A 309 1.41 -19.25 9.81
C ALA A 309 0.32 -20.32 9.99
N SER A 310 0.31 -21.36 9.15
CA SER A 310 -0.72 -22.40 9.15
C SER A 310 -0.64 -23.33 10.36
N LYS A 311 0.52 -23.46 11.01
CA LYS A 311 0.77 -24.42 12.11
C LYS A 311 0.49 -25.89 11.74
N VAL A 312 0.55 -26.21 10.45
CA VAL A 312 0.35 -27.57 9.92
C VAL A 312 1.70 -28.13 9.41
N PRO A 313 1.95 -29.45 9.47
CA PRO A 313 3.14 -30.06 8.88
C PRO A 313 3.26 -29.78 7.37
N GLU A 314 4.48 -29.55 6.87
CA GLU A 314 4.71 -29.26 5.44
C GLU A 314 4.36 -30.46 4.55
N GLU A 315 4.62 -31.66 5.08
CA GLU A 315 4.28 -32.96 4.50
C GLU A 315 2.77 -33.07 4.27
N ALA A 316 1.94 -32.63 5.22
CA ALA A 316 0.49 -32.70 5.10
C ALA A 316 -0.02 -31.82 3.96
N VAL A 317 0.58 -30.65 3.76
CA VAL A 317 0.27 -29.75 2.63
C VAL A 317 0.68 -30.38 1.31
N ARG A 318 1.87 -31.01 1.23
CA ARG A 318 2.33 -31.73 0.04
C ARG A 318 1.43 -32.93 -0.31
N MET A 319 1.08 -33.74 0.69
CA MET A 319 0.14 -34.85 0.54
C MET A 319 -1.24 -34.38 0.09
N CYS A 320 -1.73 -33.25 0.64
CA CYS A 320 -3.00 -32.66 0.21
C CYS A 320 -3.00 -32.37 -1.30
N LYS A 321 -1.92 -31.76 -1.81
CA LYS A 321 -1.75 -31.46 -3.24
C LYS A 321 -1.80 -32.74 -4.09
N THR A 322 -0.98 -33.74 -3.77
CA THR A 322 -0.82 -34.95 -4.57
C THR A 322 -2.06 -35.84 -4.50
N LEU A 323 -2.69 -35.98 -3.34
CA LEU A 323 -3.95 -36.73 -3.19
C LEU A 323 -5.08 -36.13 -4.01
N VAL A 324 -5.28 -34.81 -3.93
CA VAL A 324 -6.39 -34.14 -4.64
C VAL A 324 -6.14 -34.08 -6.15
N ARG A 325 -4.88 -33.99 -6.59
CA ARG A 325 -4.55 -33.84 -8.01
C ARG A 325 -4.33 -35.15 -8.75
N GLU A 326 -3.69 -36.11 -8.09
CA GLU A 326 -3.17 -37.34 -8.68
C GLU A 326 -3.75 -38.60 -8.03
N GLY A 327 -4.50 -38.49 -6.92
CA GLY A 327 -5.07 -39.64 -6.21
C GLY A 327 -4.04 -40.46 -5.40
N ARG A 328 -2.81 -39.97 -5.27
CA ARG A 328 -1.69 -40.68 -4.62
C ARG A 328 -0.88 -39.75 -3.73
N PHE A 329 -0.11 -40.29 -2.80
CA PHE A 329 0.89 -39.54 -2.01
C PHE A 329 2.21 -40.31 -1.93
N ASP A 330 3.30 -39.60 -1.63
CA ASP A 330 4.60 -40.21 -1.35
C ASP A 330 4.57 -40.83 0.07
N PRO A 331 4.73 -42.15 0.23
CA PRO A 331 4.76 -42.79 1.55
C PRO A 331 5.77 -42.15 2.52
N ALA A 332 6.88 -41.61 2.01
CA ALA A 332 7.88 -40.95 2.83
C ALA A 332 7.37 -39.66 3.50
N ASP A 333 6.41 -38.96 2.88
CA ASP A 333 5.74 -37.81 3.52
C ASP A 333 4.92 -38.26 4.73
N MET A 334 4.20 -39.37 4.63
CA MET A 334 3.40 -39.90 5.74
C MET A 334 4.28 -40.42 6.89
N GLU A 335 5.42 -41.04 6.56
CA GLU A 335 6.41 -41.46 7.56
C GLU A 335 7.04 -40.29 8.32
N ARG A 336 7.30 -39.19 7.63
CA ARG A 336 7.78 -37.97 8.28
C ARG A 336 6.74 -37.42 9.27
N VAL A 337 5.45 -37.47 8.92
CA VAL A 337 4.37 -37.09 9.84
C VAL A 337 4.23 -38.08 11.01
N LEU A 338 4.44 -39.38 10.80
CA LEU A 338 4.47 -40.37 11.89
C LEU A 338 5.60 -40.10 12.91
N ARG A 339 6.67 -39.44 12.49
CA ARG A 339 7.78 -38.99 13.38
C ARG A 339 7.54 -37.61 13.98
N TYR A 340 6.35 -37.02 13.81
CA TYR A 340 6.04 -35.71 14.36
C TYR A 340 6.11 -35.70 15.89
N LYS A 341 6.74 -34.67 16.44
CA LYS A 341 6.93 -34.54 17.89
C LYS A 341 5.57 -34.34 18.57
N GLY A 342 5.18 -35.28 19.43
CA GLY A 342 3.93 -35.18 20.18
C GLY A 342 2.72 -35.78 19.46
N ILE A 343 2.91 -36.59 18.42
CA ILE A 343 1.82 -37.33 17.76
C ILE A 343 1.02 -38.16 18.76
N THR A 344 -0.30 -38.11 18.69
CA THR A 344 -1.18 -38.92 19.54
C THR A 344 -1.20 -40.37 19.06
N ARG A 345 -1.48 -41.31 19.98
CA ARG A 345 -1.58 -42.74 19.63
C ARG A 345 -2.70 -43.00 18.61
N GLY A 346 -3.82 -42.29 18.73
CA GLY A 346 -4.96 -42.39 17.81
C GLY A 346 -4.59 -41.95 16.39
N ASN A 347 -4.04 -40.74 16.25
CA ASN A 347 -3.59 -40.25 14.94
C ASN A 347 -2.48 -41.12 14.34
N ALA A 348 -1.53 -41.59 15.15
CA ALA A 348 -0.46 -42.48 14.70
C ALA A 348 -1.01 -43.79 14.12
N ALA A 349 -2.01 -44.41 14.75
CA ALA A 349 -2.65 -45.62 14.24
C ALA A 349 -3.31 -45.40 12.87
N ILE A 350 -4.08 -44.31 12.72
CA ILE A 350 -4.76 -43.95 11.46
C ILE A 350 -3.75 -43.74 10.33
N LEU A 351 -2.66 -43.03 10.62
CA LEU A 351 -1.61 -42.76 9.64
C LEU A 351 -0.80 -44.01 9.29
N ALA A 352 -0.49 -44.85 10.29
CA ALA A 352 0.25 -46.09 10.06
C ALA A 352 -0.53 -47.08 9.20
N GLU A 353 -1.84 -47.23 9.44
CA GLU A 353 -2.72 -48.06 8.62
C GLU A 353 -2.73 -47.58 7.16
N ARG A 354 -2.88 -46.26 6.97
CA ARG A 354 -2.91 -45.67 5.63
C ARG A 354 -1.57 -45.75 4.91
N ALA A 355 -0.46 -45.60 5.63
CA ALA A 355 0.89 -45.78 5.10
C ALA A 355 1.13 -47.24 4.68
N ALA A 356 0.68 -48.22 5.46
CA ALA A 356 0.79 -49.63 5.14
C ALA A 356 0.06 -49.98 3.83
N LYS A 357 -1.18 -49.49 3.66
CA LYS A 357 -1.97 -49.68 2.42
C LYS A 357 -1.31 -49.02 1.19
N ALA A 358 -0.63 -47.90 1.39
CA ALA A 358 0.10 -47.20 0.32
C ALA A 358 1.40 -47.91 -0.11
N ARG A 359 1.94 -48.82 0.71
CA ARG A 359 3.16 -49.59 0.40
C ARG A 359 2.90 -50.95 -0.25
N LEU A 360 1.64 -51.37 -0.37
CA LEU A 360 1.31 -52.63 -1.01
C LEU A 360 1.79 -52.67 -2.48
N PRO A 361 1.99 -53.88 -3.04
CA PRO A 361 2.32 -54.06 -4.45
C PRO A 361 1.29 -53.40 -5.38
N GLU A 362 1.73 -53.10 -6.60
CA GLU A 362 0.89 -52.51 -7.64
C GLU A 362 -0.33 -53.43 -7.91
N GLY A 363 -1.54 -52.87 -7.83
CA GLY A 363 -2.81 -53.61 -7.88
C GLY A 363 -3.53 -53.73 -6.53
N LEU A 364 -2.80 -53.89 -5.42
CA LEU A 364 -3.37 -53.91 -4.06
C LEU A 364 -3.18 -52.57 -3.31
N ARG A 365 -2.36 -51.67 -3.89
CA ARG A 365 -2.06 -50.36 -3.33
C ARG A 365 -3.31 -49.48 -3.26
N SER A 366 -3.56 -48.93 -2.07
CA SER A 366 -4.61 -47.94 -1.87
C SER A 366 -4.09 -46.76 -1.05
N TYR A 367 -4.33 -45.55 -1.57
CA TYR A 367 -3.99 -44.31 -0.89
C TYR A 367 -5.14 -43.75 -0.04
N GLY A 368 -6.25 -44.49 0.06
CA GLY A 368 -7.49 -44.04 0.70
C GLY A 368 -8.22 -42.98 -0.12
N HIS A 369 -9.10 -42.21 0.53
CA HIS A 369 -9.81 -41.11 -0.11
C HIS A 369 -8.84 -40.06 -0.68
N HIS A 370 -9.23 -39.31 -1.71
CA HIS A 370 -8.38 -38.32 -2.39
C HIS A 370 -8.17 -37.03 -1.56
N VAL A 371 -8.06 -37.17 -0.24
CA VAL A 371 -7.89 -36.10 0.73
C VAL A 371 -6.98 -36.57 1.87
N VAL A 372 -6.17 -35.62 2.35
CA VAL A 372 -5.29 -35.85 3.49
C VAL A 372 -6.13 -36.01 4.77
N PRO A 373 -5.84 -37.01 5.63
CA PRO A 373 -6.63 -37.21 6.85
C PRO A 373 -6.34 -36.10 7.87
N CYS A 374 -7.33 -35.77 8.70
CA CYS A 374 -7.17 -34.81 9.80
C CYS A 374 -5.99 -35.17 10.72
N ALA A 375 -5.76 -36.48 10.94
CA ALA A 375 -4.62 -37.01 11.68
C ALA A 375 -3.25 -36.57 11.13
N ALA A 376 -3.13 -36.27 9.83
CA ALA A 376 -1.90 -35.73 9.26
C ALA A 376 -1.82 -34.19 9.35
N VAL A 377 -2.97 -33.51 9.41
CA VAL A 377 -3.04 -32.04 9.49
C VAL A 377 -2.72 -31.54 10.89
N HIS A 378 -3.20 -32.24 11.92
CA HIS A 378 -2.97 -31.92 13.32
C HIS A 378 -2.60 -33.19 14.13
N PRO A 379 -1.40 -33.76 13.90
CA PRO A 379 -1.00 -35.05 14.46
C PRO A 379 -0.95 -35.10 15.99
N ASP A 380 -0.74 -33.95 16.64
CA ASP A 380 -0.62 -33.76 18.07
C ASP A 380 -1.96 -33.61 18.81
N ILE A 381 -3.08 -33.47 18.09
CA ILE A 381 -4.40 -33.25 18.68
C ILE A 381 -5.44 -34.15 17.99
N ASP A 382 -6.17 -34.97 18.74
CA ASP A 382 -7.20 -35.86 18.18
C ASP A 382 -8.49 -35.10 17.79
N SER A 383 -8.79 -34.00 18.48
CA SER A 383 -10.03 -33.23 18.28
C SER A 383 -9.86 -32.08 17.29
N CYS A 384 -10.62 -32.13 16.19
CA CYS A 384 -10.68 -31.04 15.19
C CYS A 384 -11.25 -29.72 15.74
N VAL A 385 -11.93 -29.73 16.90
CA VAL A 385 -12.43 -28.51 17.56
C VAL A 385 -11.36 -27.95 18.49
N MET A 386 -10.70 -28.81 19.26
CA MET A 386 -9.66 -28.40 20.20
C MET A 386 -8.47 -27.77 19.47
N VAL A 387 -8.07 -28.34 18.32
CA VAL A 387 -6.99 -27.79 17.50
C VAL A 387 -7.25 -26.34 17.08
N GLN A 388 -8.50 -25.94 16.87
CA GLN A 388 -8.84 -24.55 16.53
C GLN A 388 -8.46 -23.59 17.66
N ILE A 389 -8.77 -23.97 18.91
CA ILE A 389 -8.48 -23.15 20.09
C ILE A 389 -6.96 -23.04 20.29
N VAL A 390 -6.26 -24.17 20.20
CA VAL A 390 -4.80 -24.22 20.38
C VAL A 390 -4.11 -23.40 19.29
N HIS A 391 -4.40 -23.66 18.01
CA HIS A 391 -3.77 -22.93 16.91
C HIS A 391 -4.14 -21.44 16.90
N PHE A 392 -5.36 -21.07 17.32
CA PHE A 392 -5.69 -19.65 17.51
C PHE A 392 -4.70 -18.98 18.46
N TRP A 393 -4.46 -19.59 19.62
CA TRP A 393 -3.59 -19.01 20.65
C TRP A 393 -2.11 -19.01 20.23
N GLU A 394 -1.66 -20.07 19.56
CA GLU A 394 -0.31 -20.15 19.02
C GLU A 394 -0.05 -19.08 17.96
N VAL A 395 -0.97 -18.91 17.01
CA VAL A 395 -0.85 -17.89 15.95
C VAL A 395 -0.97 -16.49 16.53
N PHE A 396 -1.90 -16.28 17.47
CA PHE A 396 -2.07 -15.01 18.18
C PHE A 396 -0.76 -14.60 18.85
N ARG A 397 -0.19 -15.48 19.70
CA ARG A 397 1.04 -15.20 20.45
C ARG A 397 2.26 -15.05 19.53
N TRP A 398 2.34 -15.83 18.45
CA TRP A 398 3.40 -15.73 17.46
C TRP A 398 3.40 -14.38 16.72
N MET A 399 2.22 -13.79 16.46
CA MET A 399 2.12 -12.51 15.77
C MET A 399 2.24 -11.27 16.66
N LEU A 400 2.09 -11.41 17.98
CA LEU A 400 2.21 -10.29 18.92
C LEU A 400 3.48 -9.44 18.72
N PRO A 401 4.69 -9.99 18.56
CA PRO A 401 5.90 -9.17 18.40
C PRO A 401 5.90 -8.38 17.08
N ILE A 402 5.36 -8.96 16.01
CA ILE A 402 5.36 -8.36 14.66
C ILE A 402 4.36 -7.20 14.63
N TYR A 403 3.12 -7.42 15.08
CA TYR A 403 2.10 -6.37 15.11
C TYR A 403 2.35 -5.35 16.23
N GLY A 404 2.94 -5.78 17.34
CA GLY A 404 3.39 -4.90 18.41
C GLY A 404 4.38 -3.86 17.88
N ALA A 405 5.41 -4.31 17.14
CA ALA A 405 6.35 -3.40 16.49
C ALA A 405 5.66 -2.47 15.47
N LEU A 406 4.72 -2.99 14.67
CA LEU A 406 3.99 -2.20 13.67
C LEU A 406 3.16 -1.07 14.29
N HIS A 407 2.51 -1.29 15.43
CA HIS A 407 1.71 -0.27 16.11
C HIS A 407 2.57 0.65 16.99
N PHE A 408 3.63 0.12 17.59
CA PHE A 408 4.50 0.86 18.49
C PHE A 408 5.49 1.79 17.76
N ILE A 409 6.14 1.33 16.70
CA ILE A 409 7.21 2.09 16.03
C ILE A 409 6.68 3.39 15.41
N PRO A 410 5.61 3.41 14.59
CA PRO A 410 5.11 4.67 14.02
C PRO A 410 4.63 5.64 15.11
N MET A 411 4.07 5.11 16.19
CA MET A 411 3.69 5.90 17.36
C MET A 411 4.91 6.58 18.00
N MET A 412 5.98 5.83 18.23
CA MET A 412 7.23 6.32 18.81
C MET A 412 8.03 7.21 17.85
N LEU A 413 7.93 7.05 16.53
CA LEU A 413 8.68 7.88 15.59
C LEU A 413 7.96 9.21 15.28
N PHE A 414 6.66 9.15 15.00
CA PHE A 414 5.92 10.31 14.49
C PHE A 414 5.14 11.07 15.55
N ARG A 415 4.93 10.50 16.75
CA ARG A 415 4.13 11.11 17.82
C ARG A 415 4.86 11.18 19.16
N ARG A 416 6.20 11.31 19.15
CA ARG A 416 7.08 11.40 20.34
C ARG A 416 6.56 12.36 21.41
N GLN A 417 6.24 13.60 21.02
CA GLN A 417 5.78 14.61 21.96
C GLN A 417 4.46 14.23 22.64
N LYS A 418 3.52 13.61 21.90
CA LYS A 418 2.24 13.16 22.46
C LYS A 418 2.43 11.93 23.35
N PHE A 419 3.35 11.05 22.98
CA PHE A 419 3.70 9.87 23.77
C PHE A 419 4.31 10.27 25.11
N MET A 420 5.24 11.22 25.12
CA MET A 420 5.87 11.70 26.36
C MET A 420 4.89 12.42 27.28
N LYS A 421 3.87 13.10 26.71
CA LYS A 421 2.82 13.76 27.52
C LYS A 421 1.83 12.75 28.13
N ASN A 422 1.47 11.70 27.39
CA ASN A 422 0.41 10.76 27.79
C ASN A 422 0.74 9.31 27.36
N PRO A 423 1.66 8.63 28.07
CA PRO A 423 2.18 7.32 27.65
C PRO A 423 1.14 6.20 27.78
N MET A 424 0.46 6.09 28.93
CA MET A 424 -0.49 5.00 29.22
C MET A 424 -1.64 4.86 28.21
N PRO A 425 -2.40 5.92 27.86
CA PRO A 425 -3.49 5.79 26.89
C PRO A 425 -2.97 5.51 25.47
N MET A 426 -1.74 5.92 25.16
CA MET A 426 -1.11 5.62 23.87
C MET A 426 -0.66 4.16 23.79
N LEU A 427 -0.07 3.63 24.86
CA LEU A 427 0.26 2.21 24.99
C LEU A 427 -0.99 1.33 24.97
N GLY A 428 -2.05 1.70 25.70
CA GLY A 428 -3.33 0.97 25.67
C GLY A 428 -3.94 0.89 24.27
N ARG A 429 -3.91 2.00 23.51
CA ARG A 429 -4.35 2.01 22.11
C ARG A 429 -3.47 1.14 21.21
N ALA A 430 -2.15 1.17 21.39
CA ALA A 430 -1.23 0.33 20.63
C ALA A 430 -1.40 -1.16 20.97
N ALA A 431 -1.61 -1.49 22.25
CA ALA A 431 -1.88 -2.84 22.72
C ALA A 431 -3.20 -3.37 22.15
N TRP A 432 -4.27 -2.56 22.18
CA TRP A 432 -5.55 -2.93 21.57
C TRP A 432 -5.42 -3.16 20.05
N GLY A 433 -4.72 -2.27 19.34
CA GLY A 433 -4.41 -2.45 17.93
C GLY A 433 -3.63 -3.73 17.67
N THR A 434 -2.66 -4.05 18.52
CA THR A 434 -1.83 -5.26 18.42
C THR A 434 -2.64 -6.53 18.67
N ALA A 435 -3.46 -6.55 19.73
CA ALA A 435 -4.34 -7.67 20.04
C ALA A 435 -5.34 -7.90 18.91
N ARG A 436 -6.02 -6.84 18.45
CA ARG A 436 -6.98 -6.89 17.33
C ARG A 436 -6.35 -7.47 16.06
N SER A 437 -5.16 -6.98 15.68
CA SER A 437 -4.45 -7.46 14.49
C SER A 437 -3.94 -8.90 14.62
N SER A 438 -3.55 -9.32 15.82
CA SER A 438 -3.15 -10.70 16.09
C SER A 438 -4.36 -11.65 16.05
N SER A 439 -5.50 -11.24 16.61
CA SER A 439 -6.77 -11.96 16.53
C SER A 439 -7.28 -12.08 15.10
N PHE A 440 -7.07 -11.07 14.24
CA PHE A 440 -7.41 -11.14 12.81
C PHE A 440 -6.72 -12.32 12.11
N LEU A 441 -5.40 -12.50 12.31
CA LEU A 441 -4.69 -13.62 11.69
C LEU A 441 -5.05 -14.96 12.35
N GLY A 442 -5.19 -15.00 13.67
CA GLY A 442 -5.67 -16.19 14.38
C GLY A 442 -7.04 -16.63 13.85
N ALA A 443 -7.98 -15.70 13.71
CA ALA A 443 -9.30 -15.92 13.13
C ALA A 443 -9.22 -16.45 11.69
N PHE A 444 -8.31 -15.91 10.86
CA PHE A 444 -8.10 -16.39 9.50
C PHE A 444 -7.74 -17.88 9.47
N VAL A 445 -6.78 -18.29 10.30
CA VAL A 445 -6.27 -19.67 10.37
C VAL A 445 -7.37 -20.62 10.85
N ILE A 446 -8.08 -20.29 11.93
CA ILE A 446 -9.13 -21.19 12.46
C ILE A 446 -10.33 -21.29 11.52
N ILE A 447 -10.72 -20.23 10.82
CA ILE A 447 -11.83 -20.34 9.84
C ILE A 447 -11.42 -21.30 8.73
N TYR A 448 -10.17 -21.23 8.27
CA TYR A 448 -9.68 -22.11 7.21
C TYR A 448 -9.62 -23.56 7.67
N GLN A 449 -9.01 -23.80 8.84
CA GLN A 449 -8.84 -25.13 9.38
C GLN A 449 -10.17 -25.74 9.81
N ALA A 450 -11.08 -24.98 10.43
CA ALA A 450 -12.42 -25.44 10.76
C ALA A 450 -13.20 -25.84 9.49
N TYR A 451 -13.15 -25.01 8.43
CA TYR A 451 -13.75 -25.35 7.14
C TYR A 451 -13.11 -26.62 6.55
N PHE A 452 -11.78 -26.70 6.57
CA PHE A 452 -11.04 -27.86 6.07
C PHE A 452 -11.43 -29.12 6.83
N CYS A 453 -11.33 -29.18 8.16
CA CYS A 453 -11.67 -30.38 8.91
C CYS A 453 -13.16 -30.71 8.79
N SER A 454 -14.05 -29.71 8.81
CA SER A 454 -15.49 -29.93 8.68
C SER A 454 -15.86 -30.57 7.34
N LYS A 455 -15.32 -30.07 6.22
CA LYS A 455 -15.65 -30.64 4.90
C LYS A 455 -15.13 -32.07 4.72
N HIS A 456 -13.97 -32.41 5.29
CA HIS A 456 -13.40 -33.75 5.21
C HIS A 456 -14.15 -34.73 6.12
N ASN A 457 -14.40 -34.34 7.37
CA ASN A 457 -15.19 -35.16 8.29
C ASN A 457 -16.63 -35.37 7.79
N LEU A 458 -17.21 -34.36 7.13
CA LEU A 458 -18.52 -34.47 6.50
C LEU A 458 -18.48 -35.45 5.31
N TYR A 459 -17.46 -35.38 4.46
CA TYR A 459 -17.26 -36.31 3.35
C TYR A 459 -17.15 -37.77 3.85
N ASP A 460 -16.28 -38.03 4.83
CA ASP A 460 -16.06 -39.38 5.36
C ASP A 460 -17.34 -39.95 6.00
N LYS A 461 -18.08 -39.12 6.77
CA LYS A 461 -19.37 -39.51 7.36
C LYS A 461 -20.42 -39.81 6.29
N LEU A 462 -20.56 -38.96 5.27
CA LEU A 462 -21.54 -39.16 4.20
C LEU A 462 -21.22 -40.42 3.38
N MET A 463 -19.94 -40.66 3.07
CA MET A 463 -19.51 -41.86 2.34
C MET A 463 -19.73 -43.14 3.15
N SER A 464 -19.39 -43.11 4.46
CA SER A 464 -19.64 -44.24 5.36
C SER A 464 -21.13 -44.55 5.49
N LEU A 465 -21.98 -43.54 5.71
CA LEU A 465 -23.44 -43.71 5.83
C LEU A 465 -24.10 -44.19 4.53
N ARG A 466 -23.57 -43.78 3.37
CA ARG A 466 -24.07 -44.24 2.07
C ARG A 466 -23.86 -45.74 1.88
N ASN A 467 -22.70 -46.24 2.31
CA ASN A 467 -22.32 -47.65 2.19
C ASN A 467 -22.86 -48.52 3.34
N SER A 468 -23.39 -47.89 4.41
CA SER A 468 -23.91 -48.57 5.59
C SER A 468 -25.41 -48.87 5.51
N GLY A 469 -25.85 -49.93 6.21
CA GLY A 469 -27.25 -50.33 6.36
C GLY A 469 -28.09 -49.46 7.32
N THR A 470 -27.50 -48.42 7.91
CA THR A 470 -28.12 -47.59 8.96
C THR A 470 -29.34 -46.82 8.43
N LYS A 471 -30.43 -46.78 9.20
CA LYS A 471 -31.69 -46.07 8.89
C LYS A 471 -31.80 -44.70 9.59
N SER A 472 -30.73 -43.89 9.58
CA SER A 472 -30.81 -42.51 10.10
C SER A 472 -31.28 -41.53 9.02
N LEU A 473 -31.87 -40.39 9.41
CA LEU A 473 -32.28 -39.32 8.48
C LEU A 473 -31.09 -38.83 7.64
N LEU A 474 -29.91 -38.76 8.25
CA LEU A 474 -28.65 -38.41 7.59
C LEU A 474 -28.21 -39.48 6.57
N ALA A 475 -28.42 -40.77 6.86
CA ALA A 475 -28.17 -41.86 5.91
C ALA A 475 -29.15 -41.86 4.73
N TRP A 476 -30.42 -41.53 4.99
CA TRP A 476 -31.42 -41.34 3.93
C TRP A 476 -31.04 -40.16 3.01
N LEU A 477 -30.68 -39.01 3.59
CA LEU A 477 -30.18 -37.85 2.84
C LEU A 477 -28.91 -38.19 2.05
N ALA A 478 -27.94 -38.87 2.65
CA ALA A 478 -26.68 -39.26 1.99
C ALA A 478 -26.91 -40.21 0.80
N LYS A 479 -27.90 -41.11 0.89
CA LYS A 479 -28.28 -42.01 -0.21
C LYS A 479 -28.98 -41.25 -1.34
N ARG A 480 -29.82 -40.28 -1.02
CA ARG A 480 -30.56 -39.44 -1.98
C ARG A 480 -29.69 -38.36 -2.63
N LEU A 481 -28.62 -37.92 -1.97
CA LEU A 481 -27.70 -36.92 -2.53
C LEU A 481 -26.91 -37.49 -3.71
N PRO A 482 -26.86 -36.82 -4.88
CA PRO A 482 -26.01 -37.25 -5.99
C PRO A 482 -24.54 -37.29 -5.57
N ARG A 483 -23.80 -38.31 -6.04
CA ARG A 483 -22.36 -38.51 -5.70
C ARG A 483 -21.52 -37.25 -5.98
N ALA A 484 -21.80 -36.57 -7.09
CA ALA A 484 -21.12 -35.33 -7.48
C ALA A 484 -21.16 -34.23 -6.40
N TRP A 485 -22.25 -34.11 -5.63
CA TRP A 485 -22.34 -33.11 -4.55
C TRP A 485 -21.49 -33.47 -3.34
N ILE A 486 -21.35 -34.77 -3.04
CA ILE A 486 -20.46 -35.25 -1.99
C ILE A 486 -19.00 -35.06 -2.42
N GLU A 487 -18.69 -35.40 -3.67
CA GLU A 487 -17.36 -35.21 -4.26
C GLU A 487 -16.97 -33.72 -4.38
N LEU A 488 -17.94 -32.82 -4.50
CA LEU A 488 -17.70 -31.37 -4.49
C LEU A 488 -16.97 -30.92 -3.22
N LEU A 489 -17.22 -31.55 -2.05
CA LEU A 489 -16.54 -31.25 -0.78
C LEU A 489 -15.03 -31.49 -0.84
N ILE A 490 -14.60 -32.48 -1.62
CA ILE A 490 -13.19 -32.86 -1.80
C ILE A 490 -12.60 -32.33 -3.10
N SER A 491 -13.42 -31.71 -3.96
CA SER A 491 -12.99 -31.14 -5.23
C SER A 491 -11.92 -30.06 -5.04
N LYS A 492 -11.11 -29.84 -6.07
CA LYS A 492 -10.09 -28.78 -6.13
C LYS A 492 -10.70 -27.39 -5.84
N GLN A 493 -11.94 -27.14 -6.25
CA GLN A 493 -12.59 -25.84 -6.09
C GLN A 493 -13.04 -25.56 -4.65
N SER A 494 -13.26 -26.59 -3.83
CA SER A 494 -13.66 -26.40 -2.44
C SER A 494 -12.60 -25.67 -1.62
N PHE A 495 -11.32 -25.79 -1.97
CA PHE A 495 -10.22 -25.08 -1.32
C PHE A 495 -10.25 -23.57 -1.54
N PHE A 496 -10.82 -23.11 -2.67
CA PHE A 496 -11.05 -21.68 -2.93
C PHE A 496 -12.12 -21.12 -1.98
N VAL A 497 -13.22 -21.86 -1.77
CA VAL A 497 -14.30 -21.48 -0.84
C VAL A 497 -13.77 -21.32 0.58
N GLY A 498 -12.87 -22.21 1.02
CA GLY A 498 -12.21 -22.06 2.32
C GLY A 498 -11.46 -20.74 2.46
N GLY A 499 -10.75 -20.32 1.41
CA GLY A 499 -10.06 -19.04 1.41
C GLY A 499 -11.00 -17.84 1.38
N LEU A 500 -12.16 -17.94 0.70
CA LEU A 500 -13.21 -16.91 0.73
C LEU A 500 -13.74 -16.73 2.16
N LEU A 501 -14.07 -17.83 2.84
CA LEU A 501 -14.59 -17.82 4.20
C LEU A 501 -13.56 -17.25 5.18
N SER A 502 -12.30 -17.68 5.08
CA SER A 502 -11.22 -17.13 5.91
C SER A 502 -11.01 -15.64 5.69
N GLY A 503 -11.28 -15.13 4.48
CA GLY A 503 -11.23 -13.70 4.20
C GLY A 503 -12.19 -12.86 5.05
N LEU A 504 -13.28 -13.44 5.56
CA LEU A 504 -14.22 -12.76 6.46
C LEU A 504 -13.58 -12.39 7.80
N SER A 505 -12.44 -12.98 8.16
CA SER A 505 -11.68 -12.57 9.34
C SER A 505 -11.31 -11.08 9.30
N LEU A 506 -11.26 -10.46 8.11
CA LEU A 506 -10.97 -9.03 7.95
C LEU A 506 -11.94 -8.12 8.74
N PHE A 507 -13.16 -8.58 9.05
CA PHE A 507 -14.08 -7.84 9.93
C PHE A 507 -13.52 -7.62 11.34
N VAL A 508 -12.65 -8.52 11.82
CA VAL A 508 -11.94 -8.33 13.09
C VAL A 508 -11.05 -7.10 13.04
N GLU A 509 -10.52 -6.70 11.88
CA GLU A 509 -9.59 -5.59 11.75
C GLU A 509 -10.27 -4.20 11.66
N GLU A 510 -9.55 -3.13 12.00
CA GLU A 510 -10.05 -1.76 11.96
C GLU A 510 -10.28 -1.30 10.52
N LYS A 511 -11.41 -0.63 10.26
CA LYS A 511 -11.85 -0.20 8.90
C LYS A 511 -10.74 0.49 8.10
N ARG A 512 -9.91 1.34 8.72
CA ARG A 512 -8.79 2.03 8.04
C ARG A 512 -7.69 1.08 7.57
N ARG A 513 -7.43 -0.01 8.31
CA ARG A 513 -6.38 -1.00 8.01
C ARG A 513 -6.85 -2.07 7.02
N ARG A 514 -8.17 -2.31 6.91
CA ARG A 514 -8.75 -3.27 5.96
C ARG A 514 -8.38 -2.96 4.51
N GLU A 515 -8.48 -1.69 4.11
CA GLU A 515 -8.08 -1.24 2.78
C GLU A 515 -6.59 -1.50 2.51
N GLU A 516 -5.73 -1.22 3.49
CA GLU A 516 -4.29 -1.44 3.35
C GLU A 516 -3.94 -2.94 3.24
N LEU A 517 -4.62 -3.80 4.01
CA LEU A 517 -4.46 -5.25 3.94
C LEU A 517 -4.99 -5.82 2.62
N ALA A 518 -6.17 -5.38 2.16
CA ALA A 518 -6.71 -5.76 0.86
C ALA A 518 -5.73 -5.39 -0.25
N MET A 519 -5.17 -4.18 -0.23
CA MET A 519 -4.19 -3.74 -1.23
C MET A 519 -2.82 -4.44 -1.09
N TYR A 520 -2.48 -4.95 0.09
CA TYR A 520 -1.27 -5.75 0.28
C TYR A 520 -1.39 -7.14 -0.35
N VAL A 521 -2.56 -7.79 -0.18
CA VAL A 521 -2.82 -9.16 -0.63
C VAL A 521 -3.23 -9.21 -2.11
N LEU A 522 -3.91 -8.17 -2.61
CA LEU A 522 -4.36 -8.05 -4.00
C LEU A 522 -3.29 -8.38 -5.05
N PRO A 523 -2.09 -7.78 -5.05
CA PRO A 523 -1.08 -8.11 -6.05
C PRO A 523 -0.64 -9.58 -5.99
N LYS A 524 -0.67 -10.23 -4.82
CA LYS A 524 -0.35 -11.66 -4.67
C LYS A 524 -1.43 -12.56 -5.23
N GLY A 525 -2.70 -12.25 -4.95
CA GLY A 525 -3.83 -12.95 -5.55
C GLY A 525 -3.84 -12.82 -7.08
N MET A 526 -3.66 -11.60 -7.59
CA MET A 526 -3.61 -11.33 -9.03
C MET A 526 -2.43 -12.02 -9.72
N GLU A 527 -1.23 -11.99 -9.12
CA GLU A 527 -0.06 -12.69 -9.65
C GLU A 527 -0.31 -14.18 -9.79
N SER A 528 -0.84 -14.82 -8.75
CA SER A 528 -1.18 -16.23 -8.78
C SER A 528 -2.24 -16.54 -9.84
N ALA A 529 -3.32 -15.76 -9.90
CA ALA A 529 -4.37 -15.91 -10.89
C ALA A 529 -3.83 -15.77 -12.32
N TRP A 530 -2.95 -14.79 -12.56
CA TRP A 530 -2.31 -14.56 -13.84
C TRP A 530 -1.40 -15.71 -14.28
N VAL A 531 -0.56 -16.21 -13.37
CA VAL A 531 0.32 -17.36 -13.66
C VAL A 531 -0.51 -18.61 -13.96
N MET A 532 -1.60 -18.83 -13.21
CA MET A 532 -2.53 -19.92 -13.51
C MET A 532 -3.23 -19.77 -14.86
N ALA A 533 -3.69 -18.56 -15.19
CA ALA A 533 -4.34 -18.27 -16.47
C ALA A 533 -3.38 -18.50 -17.64
N LYS A 534 -2.12 -18.07 -17.53
CA LYS A 534 -1.06 -18.41 -18.49
C LYS A 534 -0.86 -19.91 -18.63
N GLY A 535 -0.80 -20.65 -17.52
CA GLY A 535 -0.65 -22.11 -17.53
C GLY A 535 -1.84 -22.86 -18.15
N LYS A 536 -3.01 -22.22 -18.25
CA LYS A 536 -4.20 -22.74 -18.95
C LYS A 536 -4.31 -22.27 -20.41
N GLY A 537 -3.38 -21.45 -20.89
CA GLY A 537 -3.45 -20.86 -22.23
C GLY A 537 -4.48 -19.73 -22.38
N TRP A 538 -5.05 -19.21 -21.29
CA TRP A 538 -6.06 -18.14 -21.33
C TRP A 538 -5.48 -16.75 -21.63
N VAL A 539 -4.15 -16.62 -21.56
CA VAL A 539 -3.46 -15.33 -21.65
C VAL A 539 -2.26 -15.45 -22.57
N VAL A 540 -2.13 -14.52 -23.51
CA VAL A 540 -0.98 -14.42 -24.41
C VAL A 540 0.29 -14.06 -23.62
N PRO A 541 1.39 -14.81 -23.76
CA PRO A 541 2.63 -14.48 -23.08
C PRO A 541 3.24 -13.20 -23.67
N PHE A 542 3.11 -12.06 -22.96
CA PHE A 542 3.74 -10.78 -23.34
C PHE A 542 5.28 -10.75 -23.28
N GLY A 543 5.93 -11.91 -23.13
CA GLY A 543 7.38 -12.06 -23.14
C GLY A 543 8.10 -11.10 -22.21
N ARG A 544 9.17 -10.47 -22.73
CA ARG A 544 9.99 -9.49 -22.00
C ARG A 544 9.31 -8.13 -21.79
N LEU A 545 8.17 -7.88 -22.43
CA LEU A 545 7.46 -6.59 -22.41
C LEU A 545 6.32 -6.52 -21.39
N GLY A 546 5.99 -7.63 -20.72
CA GLY A 546 4.90 -7.65 -19.74
C GLY A 546 5.11 -6.71 -18.54
N GLU A 547 6.33 -6.63 -17.99
CA GLU A 547 6.63 -5.79 -16.82
C GLU A 547 6.60 -4.29 -17.15
N PRO A 548 7.23 -3.82 -18.26
CA PRO A 548 7.10 -2.43 -18.70
C PRO A 548 5.66 -2.04 -19.03
N LEU A 549 4.89 -2.91 -19.71
CA LEU A 549 3.50 -2.65 -20.07
C LEU A 549 2.60 -2.50 -18.84
N LEU A 550 2.73 -3.41 -17.86
CA LEU A 550 1.97 -3.32 -16.61
C LEU A 550 2.32 -2.04 -15.83
N THR A 551 3.60 -1.66 -15.85
CA THR A 551 4.06 -0.40 -15.24
C THR A 551 3.50 0.81 -15.98
N ALA A 552 3.45 0.78 -17.31
CA ALA A 552 2.88 1.84 -18.13
C ALA A 552 1.39 2.06 -17.79
N ILE A 553 0.61 0.98 -17.70
CA ILE A 553 -0.80 1.04 -17.35
C ILE A 553 -0.97 1.56 -15.92
N GLY A 554 -0.23 0.99 -14.96
CA GLY A 554 -0.28 1.42 -13.56
C GLY A 554 0.08 2.88 -13.37
N MET A 555 1.17 3.33 -14.01
CA MET A 555 1.67 4.70 -13.85
C MET A 555 0.80 5.72 -14.57
N GLY A 556 0.23 5.37 -15.72
CA GLY A 556 -0.77 6.19 -16.39
C GLY A 556 -2.01 6.42 -15.52
N MET A 557 -2.53 5.37 -14.88
CA MET A 557 -3.64 5.50 -13.92
C MET A 557 -3.28 6.40 -12.74
N VAL A 558 -2.17 6.13 -12.06
CA VAL A 558 -1.76 6.92 -10.88
C VAL A 558 -1.51 8.39 -11.25
N MET A 559 -0.83 8.68 -12.36
CA MET A 559 -0.56 10.07 -12.79
C MET A 559 -1.83 10.78 -13.25
N SER A 560 -2.75 10.06 -13.89
CA SER A 560 -4.07 10.60 -14.24
C SER A 560 -4.86 11.00 -12.99
N THR A 561 -4.93 10.13 -11.97
CA THR A 561 -5.59 10.48 -10.70
C THR A 561 -4.83 11.58 -9.97
N TYR A 562 -3.49 11.56 -9.96
CA TYR A 562 -2.67 12.55 -9.27
C TYR A 562 -2.89 13.97 -9.79
N GLN A 563 -2.98 14.16 -11.11
CA GLN A 563 -3.18 15.49 -11.71
C GLN A 563 -4.63 15.95 -11.68
N ASN A 564 -5.58 15.05 -11.97
CA ASN A 564 -6.97 15.43 -12.16
C ASN A 564 -7.75 15.43 -10.84
N ASP A 565 -7.57 14.38 -10.05
CA ASP A 565 -8.41 14.09 -8.88
C ASP A 565 -7.56 13.54 -7.69
N PRO A 566 -6.57 14.30 -7.17
CA PRO A 566 -5.59 13.81 -6.18
C PRO A 566 -6.19 13.37 -4.84
N GLN A 567 -7.44 13.74 -4.55
CA GLN A 567 -8.16 13.30 -3.35
C GLN A 567 -8.47 11.80 -3.35
N HIS A 568 -8.51 11.14 -4.51
CA HIS A 568 -8.82 9.72 -4.65
C HIS A 568 -7.62 8.79 -4.45
N LEU A 569 -6.41 9.35 -4.39
CA LEU A 569 -5.20 8.62 -4.03
C LEU A 569 -5.03 8.52 -2.50
N SER A 570 -4.43 7.42 -2.04
CA SER A 570 -4.03 7.28 -0.63
C SER A 570 -3.15 8.45 -0.19
N GLY A 571 -3.35 8.93 1.05
CA GLY A 571 -2.62 10.07 1.59
C GLY A 571 -1.10 9.89 1.59
N LEU A 572 -0.59 8.66 1.74
CA LEU A 572 0.84 8.36 1.63
C LEU A 572 1.33 8.53 0.19
N VAL A 573 0.63 7.93 -0.77
CA VAL A 573 0.98 7.99 -2.20
C VAL A 573 0.97 9.44 -2.68
N ARG A 574 -0.05 10.21 -2.32
CA ARG A 574 -0.14 11.64 -2.66
C ARG A 574 1.05 12.44 -2.12
N ARG A 575 1.47 12.21 -0.87
CA ARG A 575 2.62 12.91 -0.27
C ARG A 575 3.94 12.53 -0.95
N ILE A 576 4.12 11.24 -1.26
CA ILE A 576 5.30 10.74 -1.97
C ILE A 576 5.37 11.37 -3.36
N LEU A 577 4.29 11.32 -4.13
CA LEU A 577 4.23 11.91 -5.47
C LEU A 577 4.46 13.43 -5.43
N TYR A 578 3.90 14.13 -4.45
CA TYR A 578 4.19 15.56 -4.24
C TYR A 578 5.67 15.82 -3.99
N GLN A 579 6.33 14.97 -3.18
CA GLN A 579 7.74 15.16 -2.90
C GLN A 579 8.61 14.95 -4.15
N PHE A 580 8.34 13.89 -4.91
CA PHE A 580 9.15 13.54 -6.08
C PHE A 580 8.82 14.41 -7.31
N VAL A 581 7.55 14.50 -7.67
CA VAL A 581 7.08 15.20 -8.87
C VAL A 581 6.87 16.70 -8.61
N GLY A 582 6.23 17.05 -7.49
CA GLY A 582 5.85 18.42 -7.19
C GLY A 582 4.64 18.93 -7.97
N PRO A 583 4.25 20.19 -7.76
CA PRO A 583 3.17 20.84 -8.52
C PRO A 583 3.59 21.03 -9.99
N ASN A 584 2.67 20.79 -10.92
CA ASN A 584 2.85 20.98 -12.37
C ASN A 584 1.61 21.60 -13.03
#